data_AF-A0A5J6ZBY0-F1
#
_entry.id   AF-A0A5J6ZBY0-F1
#
_cell.length_a   1.000
_cell.length_b   1.000
_cell.length_c   1.000
_cell.angle_alpha   90.00
_cell.angle_beta   90.00
_cell.angle_gamma   90.00
#
_symmetry.space_group_name_H-M   'P 1'
#
loop_
_entity.id
_entity.type
_entity.pdbx_description
1 polymer ?
#
loop_
_entity_poly.entity_id
_entity_poly.type
_entity_poly.pdbx_seq_one_letter_code
_entity_poly.pdbx_strand_id
1 'polypeptide(L)'
;MEKIGIFFGSDTGNTEKIAKIIQKKIGKNKSILHDISSTSKKDIENFNNLIFGIPTWYYGEVQCDWDDFLPILKKVNFSKKTVALFGCGDQEDYSEYFCDALSVIYRIIKKNKAKIIGQWPTKGYNFDSSKSLLNKDYFMGLVLDEDRQSDQTKYRVKKWIEKIIFEFC
;
A
#
# COMPACT_ATOMS: atom_id res chain seq x y z
N MET A 1 11.92 -17.00 -5.18
CA MET A 1 11.05 -15.83 -5.07
C MET A 1 10.69 -15.37 -6.46
N GLU A 2 9.40 -15.42 -6.76
CA GLU A 2 8.85 -14.89 -8.00
C GLU A 2 8.99 -13.36 -8.03
N LYS A 3 8.82 -12.74 -9.20
CA LYS A 3 8.82 -11.27 -9.29
C LYS A 3 7.67 -10.69 -8.47
N ILE A 4 7.91 -9.53 -7.87
CA ILE A 4 6.94 -8.77 -7.10
C ILE A 4 6.33 -7.69 -7.99
N GLY A 5 5.01 -7.66 -8.13
CA GLY A 5 4.29 -6.59 -8.80
C GLY A 5 3.98 -5.46 -7.82
N ILE A 6 4.50 -4.26 -8.07
CA ILE A 6 4.26 -3.06 -7.24
C ILE A 6 3.31 -2.16 -8.01
N PHE A 7 2.07 -2.04 -7.54
CA PHE A 7 1.04 -1.22 -8.16
C PHE A 7 0.74 -0.01 -7.27
N PHE A 8 0.69 1.18 -7.84
CA PHE A 8 0.43 2.40 -7.08
C PHE A 8 -0.46 3.35 -7.87
N GLY A 9 -1.17 4.23 -7.16
CA GLY A 9 -1.85 5.41 -7.72
C GLY A 9 -1.33 6.66 -7.02
N SER A 10 -1.25 7.80 -7.71
CA SER A 10 -0.60 8.99 -7.18
C SER A 10 -0.94 10.24 -7.99
N ASP A 11 -1.50 11.30 -7.37
CA ASP A 11 -1.75 12.57 -8.09
C ASP A 11 -0.60 13.57 -7.96
N THR A 12 0.04 13.66 -6.78
CA THR A 12 1.15 14.60 -6.51
C THR A 12 2.54 13.94 -6.51
N GLY A 13 2.62 12.68 -6.95
CA GLY A 13 3.88 11.91 -7.06
C GLY A 13 4.46 11.35 -5.75
N ASN A 14 3.91 11.65 -4.57
CA ASN A 14 4.43 11.12 -3.29
C ASN A 14 4.39 9.58 -3.26
N THR A 15 3.24 8.97 -3.55
CA THR A 15 3.10 7.50 -3.57
C THR A 15 3.96 6.85 -4.65
N GLU A 16 4.08 7.48 -5.83
CA GLU A 16 4.98 7.03 -6.90
C GLU A 16 6.45 7.02 -6.43
N LYS A 17 6.90 8.11 -5.78
CA LYS A 17 8.25 8.21 -5.21
C LYS A 17 8.50 7.08 -4.22
N ILE A 18 7.56 6.80 -3.32
CA ILE A 18 7.66 5.66 -2.40
C ILE A 18 7.74 4.34 -3.15
N ALA A 19 6.90 4.11 -4.14
CA ALA A 19 6.91 2.88 -4.95
C ALA A 19 8.29 2.67 -5.62
N LYS A 20 8.90 3.74 -6.15
CA LYS A 20 10.26 3.72 -6.71
C LYS A 20 11.32 3.41 -5.65
N ILE A 21 11.20 3.94 -4.42
CA ILE A 21 12.10 3.60 -3.30
C ILE A 21 11.96 2.11 -2.93
N ILE A 22 10.73 1.60 -2.85
CA ILE A 22 10.45 0.18 -2.57
C ILE A 22 11.08 -0.70 -3.65
N GLN A 23 10.85 -0.39 -4.94
CA GLN A 23 11.44 -1.12 -6.05
C GLN A 23 12.97 -1.12 -5.99
N LYS A 24 13.59 0.04 -5.69
CA LYS A 24 15.04 0.16 -5.57
C LYS A 24 15.59 -0.72 -4.43
N LYS A 25 14.86 -0.85 -3.32
CA LYS A 25 15.26 -1.67 -2.18
C LYS A 25 15.08 -3.17 -2.44
N ILE A 26 14.03 -3.57 -3.14
CA ILE A 26 13.80 -4.98 -3.53
C ILE A 26 14.75 -5.40 -4.67
N GLY A 27 15.01 -4.48 -5.61
CA GLY A 27 15.80 -4.70 -6.83
C GLY A 27 14.92 -4.74 -8.08
N LYS A 28 15.35 -4.04 -9.14
CA LYS A 28 14.62 -3.94 -10.42
C LYS A 28 14.49 -5.28 -11.17
N ASN A 29 15.40 -6.22 -10.91
CA ASN A 29 15.32 -7.58 -11.45
C ASN A 29 14.28 -8.46 -10.74
N LYS A 30 13.88 -8.09 -9.52
CA LYS A 30 12.96 -8.83 -8.66
C LYS A 30 11.58 -8.18 -8.54
N SER A 31 11.41 -6.96 -9.07
CA SER A 31 10.16 -6.21 -8.95
C SER A 31 9.85 -5.36 -10.17
N ILE A 32 8.56 -5.23 -10.48
CA ILE A 32 8.04 -4.46 -11.62
C ILE A 32 7.07 -3.41 -11.06
N LEU A 33 7.23 -2.16 -11.52
CA LEU A 33 6.34 -1.05 -11.15
C LEU A 33 5.21 -0.94 -12.17
N HIS A 34 4.00 -0.69 -11.66
CA HIS A 34 2.80 -0.46 -12.42
C HIS A 34 2.06 0.73 -11.84
N ASP A 35 1.72 1.69 -12.69
CA ASP A 35 0.78 2.74 -12.35
C ASP A 35 -0.64 2.20 -12.53
N ILE A 36 -1.49 2.37 -11.53
CA ILE A 36 -2.84 1.80 -11.53
C ILE A 36 -3.71 2.40 -12.64
N SER A 37 -3.45 3.66 -13.04
CA SER A 37 -4.13 4.36 -14.16
C SER A 37 -3.98 3.65 -15.50
N SER A 38 -2.91 2.85 -15.66
CA SER A 38 -2.59 2.10 -16.88
C SER A 38 -2.61 0.58 -16.67
N THR A 39 -3.05 0.12 -15.50
CA THR A 39 -3.05 -1.29 -15.12
C THR A 39 -4.33 -1.99 -15.55
N SER A 40 -4.20 -3.21 -16.07
CA SER A 40 -5.32 -4.10 -16.32
C SER A 40 -5.47 -5.19 -15.26
N LYS A 41 -6.62 -5.88 -15.26
CA LYS A 41 -6.83 -7.07 -14.43
C LYS A 41 -5.72 -8.12 -14.62
N LYS A 42 -5.31 -8.34 -15.87
CA LYS A 42 -4.34 -9.38 -16.25
C LYS A 42 -2.96 -9.09 -15.65
N ASP A 43 -2.59 -7.81 -15.57
CA ASP A 43 -1.31 -7.42 -15.01
C ASP A 43 -1.18 -7.84 -13.55
N ILE A 44 -2.24 -7.67 -12.74
CA ILE A 44 -2.26 -8.17 -11.35
C ILE A 44 -2.29 -9.70 -11.31
N GLU A 45 -3.04 -10.34 -12.21
CA GLU A 45 -3.16 -11.80 -12.24
C GLU A 45 -1.82 -12.49 -12.54
N ASN A 46 -0.90 -11.82 -13.26
CA ASN A 46 0.43 -12.31 -13.60
C ASN A 46 1.41 -12.42 -12.40
N PHE A 47 1.08 -11.87 -11.23
CA PHE A 47 1.97 -11.94 -10.05
C PHE A 47 1.30 -12.65 -8.88
N ASN A 48 2.04 -13.51 -8.18
CA ASN A 48 1.59 -14.05 -6.88
C ASN A 48 2.01 -13.17 -5.71
N ASN A 49 3.09 -12.40 -5.84
CA ASN A 49 3.55 -11.44 -4.83
C ASN A 49 3.23 -10.02 -5.29
N LEU A 50 2.44 -9.30 -4.48
CA LEU A 50 1.90 -7.99 -4.82
C LEU A 50 2.17 -6.98 -3.71
N ILE A 51 2.44 -5.74 -4.11
CA ILE A 51 2.48 -4.57 -3.23
C ILE A 51 1.54 -3.52 -3.80
N PHE A 52 0.56 -3.06 -3.02
CA PHE A 52 -0.35 -1.99 -3.43
C PHE A 52 -0.10 -0.71 -2.63
N GLY A 53 0.05 0.40 -3.36
CA GLY A 53 0.30 1.74 -2.84
C GLY A 53 -0.85 2.69 -3.10
N ILE A 54 -1.46 3.24 -2.05
CA ILE A 54 -2.59 4.16 -2.18
C ILE A 54 -2.46 5.38 -1.26
N PRO A 55 -2.55 6.62 -1.78
CA PRO A 55 -2.70 7.80 -0.94
C PRO A 55 -4.16 7.96 -0.51
N THR A 56 -4.36 8.69 0.58
CA THR A 56 -5.70 9.14 0.99
C THR A 56 -5.88 10.60 0.59
N TRP A 57 -7.04 10.91 0.02
CA TRP A 57 -7.40 12.26 -0.41
C TRP A 57 -8.61 12.79 0.35
N TYR A 58 -8.76 14.11 0.33
CA TYR A 58 -9.88 14.82 0.95
C TYR A 58 -10.16 14.30 2.37
N TYR A 59 -11.37 13.83 2.64
CA TYR A 59 -11.80 13.38 3.97
C TYR A 59 -11.85 11.85 4.06
N GLY A 60 -10.72 11.20 3.73
CA GLY A 60 -10.59 9.74 3.81
C GLY A 60 -10.93 8.99 2.52
N GLU A 61 -10.91 9.70 1.39
CA GLU A 61 -11.29 9.20 0.08
C GLU A 61 -10.15 8.46 -0.62
N VAL A 62 -10.55 7.58 -1.54
CA VAL A 62 -9.66 6.83 -2.41
C VAL A 62 -9.20 7.76 -3.53
N GLN A 63 -7.94 7.67 -3.91
CA GLN A 63 -7.42 8.35 -5.10
C GLN A 63 -8.19 7.92 -6.37
N CYS A 64 -8.40 8.85 -7.30
CA CYS A 64 -9.28 8.68 -8.45
C CYS A 64 -8.96 7.44 -9.31
N ASP A 65 -7.70 7.22 -9.68
CA ASP A 65 -7.33 6.06 -10.51
C ASP A 65 -7.58 4.74 -9.78
N TRP A 66 -7.34 4.73 -8.46
CA TRP A 66 -7.69 3.58 -7.64
C TRP A 66 -9.20 3.36 -7.60
N ASP A 67 -10.01 4.41 -7.46
CA ASP A 67 -11.48 4.32 -7.40
C ASP A 67 -12.04 3.68 -8.67
N ASP A 68 -11.59 4.16 -9.83
CA ASP A 68 -11.90 3.59 -11.15
C ASP A 68 -11.47 2.12 -11.28
N PHE A 69 -10.36 1.75 -10.63
CA PHE A 69 -9.85 0.39 -10.65
C PHE A 69 -10.52 -0.55 -9.63
N LEU A 70 -11.17 -0.06 -8.56
CA LEU A 70 -11.80 -0.90 -7.52
C LEU A 70 -12.79 -1.93 -8.08
N PRO A 71 -13.66 -1.61 -9.06
CA PRO A 71 -14.54 -2.61 -9.70
C PRO A 71 -13.78 -3.76 -10.37
N ILE A 72 -12.59 -3.49 -10.90
CA ILE A 72 -11.70 -4.50 -11.51
C ILE A 72 -11.02 -5.32 -10.43
N LEU A 73 -10.47 -4.67 -9.41
CA LEU A 73 -9.81 -5.31 -8.27
C LEU A 73 -10.73 -6.34 -7.58
N LYS A 74 -12.01 -6.00 -7.41
CA LYS A 74 -13.04 -6.90 -6.85
C LYS A 74 -13.22 -8.19 -7.65
N LYS A 75 -12.87 -8.22 -8.95
CA LYS A 75 -12.98 -9.38 -9.84
C LYS A 75 -11.69 -10.21 -9.92
N VAL A 76 -10.60 -9.80 -9.26
CA VAL A 76 -9.34 -10.55 -9.22
C VAL A 76 -9.41 -11.65 -8.16
N ASN A 77 -8.93 -12.84 -8.50
CA ASN A 77 -8.77 -13.94 -7.55
C ASN A 77 -7.45 -13.82 -6.78
N PHE A 78 -7.53 -13.64 -5.46
CA PHE A 78 -6.36 -13.52 -4.60
C PHE A 78 -6.03 -14.77 -3.77
N SER A 79 -6.75 -15.89 -3.95
CA SER A 79 -6.60 -17.10 -3.12
C SER A 79 -5.17 -17.68 -3.03
N LYS A 80 -4.31 -17.45 -4.02
CA LYS A 80 -2.90 -17.88 -4.05
C LYS A 80 -1.93 -16.71 -4.04
N LYS A 81 -2.41 -15.49 -3.76
CA LYS A 81 -1.63 -14.26 -3.85
C LYS A 81 -1.30 -13.75 -2.46
N THR A 82 -0.04 -13.38 -2.27
CA THR A 82 0.47 -12.69 -1.08
C THR A 82 0.53 -11.20 -1.38
N VAL A 83 -0.14 -10.39 -0.57
CA VAL A 83 -0.30 -8.96 -0.81
C VAL A 83 0.19 -8.17 0.40
N ALA A 84 1.06 -7.20 0.17
CA ALA A 84 1.44 -6.18 1.13
C ALA A 84 0.86 -4.83 0.72
N LEU A 85 0.56 -3.96 1.68
CA LEU A 85 -0.02 -2.64 1.42
C LEU A 85 0.87 -1.54 1.98
N PHE A 86 0.94 -0.42 1.27
CA PHE A 86 1.44 0.83 1.83
C PHE A 86 0.52 2.00 1.46
N GLY A 87 0.52 3.04 2.29
CA GLY A 87 -0.27 4.23 2.04
C GLY A 87 0.43 5.50 2.49
N CYS A 88 0.04 6.59 1.85
CA CYS A 88 0.54 7.93 2.11
C CYS A 88 -0.62 8.82 2.61
N GLY A 89 -0.33 9.70 3.56
CA GLY A 89 -1.29 10.68 4.07
C GLY A 89 -0.60 11.69 4.97
N ASP A 90 -1.36 12.67 5.45
CA ASP A 90 -0.89 13.71 6.38
C ASP A 90 -1.60 13.52 7.73
N GLN A 91 -0.82 13.22 8.76
CA GLN A 91 -1.36 12.93 10.10
C GLN A 91 -1.77 14.17 10.89
N GLU A 92 -1.31 15.36 10.48
CA GLU A 92 -1.56 16.61 11.19
C GLU A 92 -2.80 17.30 10.61
N ASP A 93 -2.83 17.52 9.30
CA ASP A 93 -3.95 18.23 8.65
C ASP A 93 -5.20 17.34 8.50
N TYR A 94 -5.01 16.01 8.44
CA TYR A 94 -6.08 15.03 8.26
C TYR A 94 -6.03 13.93 9.33
N SER A 95 -5.79 14.34 10.59
CA SER A 95 -5.66 13.46 11.75
C SER A 95 -6.85 12.50 11.95
N GLU A 96 -8.06 12.88 11.55
CA GLU A 96 -9.28 12.05 11.67
C GLU A 96 -9.43 11.00 10.54
N TYR A 97 -8.70 11.17 9.44
CA TYR A 97 -8.81 10.38 8.20
C TYR A 97 -7.47 9.76 7.79
N PHE A 98 -6.53 9.65 8.73
CA PHE A 98 -5.13 9.38 8.43
C PHE A 98 -4.96 8.05 7.70
N CYS A 99 -4.55 8.13 6.43
CA CYS A 99 -4.38 6.99 5.53
C CYS A 99 -5.61 6.07 5.36
N ASP A 100 -6.84 6.57 5.51
CA ASP A 100 -8.09 5.79 5.43
C ASP A 100 -8.24 4.91 4.18
N ALA A 101 -7.74 5.36 3.02
CA ALA A 101 -7.94 4.69 1.73
C ALA A 101 -7.35 3.27 1.68
N LEU A 102 -6.29 3.00 2.47
CA LEU A 102 -5.72 1.67 2.66
C LEU A 102 -6.78 0.63 3.07
N SER A 103 -7.74 1.04 3.91
CA SER A 103 -8.82 0.18 4.40
C SER A 103 -9.71 -0.36 3.29
N VAL A 104 -9.90 0.42 2.21
CA VAL A 104 -10.75 0.05 1.08
C VAL A 104 -10.11 -1.10 0.30
N ILE A 105 -8.82 -0.96 -0.05
CA ILE A 105 -8.07 -2.02 -0.74
C ILE A 105 -8.01 -3.26 0.14
N TYR A 106 -7.64 -3.12 1.43
CA TYR A 106 -7.52 -4.23 2.36
C TYR A 106 -8.80 -5.07 2.45
N ARG A 107 -9.97 -4.42 2.59
CA ARG A 107 -11.27 -5.11 2.67
C ARG A 107 -11.57 -5.91 1.40
N ILE A 108 -11.28 -5.35 0.23
CA ILE A 108 -11.51 -6.01 -1.07
C ILE A 108 -10.63 -7.26 -1.21
N ILE A 109 -9.32 -7.12 -1.00
CA ILE A 109 -8.39 -8.25 -1.17
C ILE A 109 -8.60 -9.33 -0.11
N LYS A 110 -8.97 -8.94 1.12
CA LYS A 110 -9.31 -9.88 2.20
C LYS A 110 -10.55 -10.69 1.84
N LYS A 111 -11.61 -10.05 1.35
CA LYS A 111 -12.83 -10.73 0.87
C LYS A 111 -12.51 -11.71 -0.26
N ASN A 112 -11.53 -11.38 -1.10
CA ASN A 112 -11.06 -12.23 -2.20
C ASN A 112 -9.95 -13.22 -1.82
N LYS A 113 -9.77 -13.48 -0.50
CA LYS A 113 -8.89 -14.52 0.07
C LYS A 113 -7.39 -14.30 -0.14
N ALA A 114 -6.95 -13.04 -0.25
CA ALA A 114 -5.51 -12.72 -0.23
C ALA A 114 -4.84 -13.15 1.08
N LYS A 115 -3.60 -13.64 1.00
CA LYS A 115 -2.71 -13.69 2.16
C LYS A 115 -2.13 -12.29 2.36
N ILE A 116 -2.66 -11.54 3.32
CA ILE A 116 -2.22 -10.15 3.57
C ILE A 116 -1.08 -10.15 4.58
N ILE A 117 -0.01 -9.44 4.26
CA ILE A 117 1.22 -9.37 5.07
C ILE A 117 1.63 -7.91 5.30
N GLY A 118 2.64 -7.69 6.15
CA GLY A 118 3.25 -6.37 6.28
C GLY A 118 2.49 -5.37 7.15
N GLN A 119 1.74 -5.82 8.16
CA GLN A 119 1.22 -4.92 9.19
C GLN A 119 2.34 -4.09 9.84
N TRP A 120 2.03 -2.85 10.20
CA TRP A 120 3.00 -1.84 10.66
C TRP A 120 2.58 -1.22 11.99
N PRO A 121 3.48 -1.00 12.97
CA PRO A 121 3.10 -0.41 14.25
C PRO A 121 2.58 1.02 14.12
N THR A 122 1.60 1.38 14.97
CA THR A 122 1.08 2.75 15.13
C THR A 122 2.00 3.66 15.94
N LYS A 123 3.00 3.08 16.60
CA LYS A 123 3.98 3.84 17.38
C LYS A 123 4.81 4.77 16.48
N GLY A 124 4.87 6.05 16.88
CA GLY A 124 5.62 7.09 16.16
C GLY A 124 4.77 7.92 15.20
N TYR A 125 3.45 7.76 15.26
CA TYR A 125 2.47 8.61 14.56
C TYR A 125 1.60 9.30 15.61
N ASN A 126 1.07 10.47 15.26
CA ASN A 126 0.12 11.25 16.05
C ASN A 126 -1.09 11.57 15.16
N PHE A 127 -2.25 10.98 15.46
CA PHE A 127 -3.48 11.11 14.69
C PHE A 127 -4.68 10.82 15.61
N ASP A 128 -5.86 11.32 15.27
CA ASP A 128 -7.08 11.14 16.06
C ASP A 128 -7.81 9.84 15.68
N SER A 129 -7.88 9.54 14.37
CA SER A 129 -8.56 8.36 13.85
C SER A 129 -7.96 7.87 12.53
N SER A 130 -8.08 6.56 12.29
CA SER A 130 -7.71 5.95 11.02
C SER A 130 -8.49 4.65 10.80
N LYS A 131 -9.16 4.53 9.65
CA LYS A 131 -9.80 3.29 9.18
C LYS A 131 -8.78 2.21 8.81
N SER A 132 -7.49 2.57 8.74
CA SER A 132 -6.40 1.68 8.36
C SER A 132 -5.78 0.93 9.53
N LEU A 133 -6.35 1.08 10.73
CA LEU A 133 -6.03 0.28 11.90
C LEU A 133 -6.57 -1.16 11.78
N LEU A 134 -5.71 -2.14 12.07
CA LEU A 134 -6.15 -3.51 12.38
C LEU A 134 -6.58 -3.62 13.84
N ASN A 135 -5.88 -2.90 14.70
CA ASN A 135 -6.12 -2.76 16.13
C ASN A 135 -5.39 -1.47 16.60
N LYS A 136 -5.41 -1.19 17.90
CA LYS A 136 -4.76 -0.02 18.50
C LYS A 136 -3.24 0.08 18.23
N ASP A 137 -2.56 -1.05 18.05
CA ASP A 137 -1.10 -1.11 18.00
C ASP A 137 -0.56 -1.25 16.56
N TYR A 138 -1.42 -1.62 15.60
CA TYR A 138 -1.00 -1.93 14.23
C TYR A 138 -1.94 -1.41 13.15
N PHE A 139 -1.35 -0.78 12.14
CA PHE A 139 -1.93 -0.56 10.81
C PHE A 139 -1.91 -1.84 9.97
N MET A 140 -2.84 -1.91 9.02
CA MET A 140 -2.97 -3.03 8.07
C MET A 140 -1.88 -3.10 6.98
N GLY A 141 -1.06 -2.06 6.88
CA GLY A 141 0.05 -1.95 5.94
C GLY A 141 1.03 -0.87 6.41
N LEU A 142 2.08 -0.63 5.64
CA LEU A 142 3.02 0.46 5.89
C LEU A 142 2.33 1.81 5.71
N VAL A 143 2.43 2.69 6.70
CA VAL A 143 1.90 4.05 6.63
C VAL A 143 3.07 5.03 6.53
N LEU A 144 3.00 5.97 5.60
CA LEU A 144 4.03 6.98 5.37
C LEU A 144 3.38 8.36 5.30
N ASP A 145 4.15 9.35 5.70
CA ASP A 145 3.74 10.74 5.75
C ASP A 145 4.91 11.58 5.26
N GLU A 146 4.85 11.98 3.99
CA GLU A 146 5.91 12.78 3.35
C GLU A 146 5.79 14.27 3.71
N ASP A 147 4.66 14.69 4.28
CA ASP A 147 4.39 16.09 4.63
C ASP A 147 4.94 16.42 6.02
N ARG A 148 4.81 15.49 6.98
CA ARG A 148 5.23 15.66 8.38
C ARG A 148 6.43 14.82 8.81
N GLN A 149 6.65 13.66 8.17
CA GLN A 149 7.64 12.67 8.63
C GLN A 149 8.51 12.10 7.49
N SER A 150 8.82 12.93 6.49
CA SER A 150 9.61 12.52 5.32
C SER A 150 11.03 12.01 5.65
N ASP A 151 11.60 12.46 6.76
CA ASP A 151 12.89 12.00 7.29
C ASP A 151 12.83 10.51 7.73
N GLN A 152 11.67 10.05 8.20
CA GLN A 152 11.47 8.67 8.64
C GLN A 152 11.19 7.69 7.50
N THR A 153 10.74 8.18 6.34
CA THR A 153 10.29 7.34 5.21
C THR A 153 11.32 6.30 4.79
N LYS A 154 12.58 6.70 4.57
CA LYS A 154 13.63 5.77 4.10
C LYS A 154 13.87 4.65 5.11
N TYR A 155 13.84 4.96 6.40
CA TYR A 155 14.02 4.00 7.47
C TYR A 155 12.82 3.05 7.57
N ARG A 156 11.60 3.59 7.57
CA ARG A 156 10.34 2.82 7.63
C ARG A 156 10.22 1.85 6.46
N VAL A 157 10.45 2.33 5.23
CA VAL A 157 10.43 1.49 4.02
C VAL A 157 11.47 0.38 4.10
N LYS A 158 12.71 0.68 4.52
CA LYS A 158 13.76 -0.34 4.66
C LYS A 158 13.32 -1.45 5.63
N LYS A 159 12.92 -1.06 6.83
CA LYS A 159 12.52 -1.98 7.90
C LYS A 159 11.27 -2.80 7.54
N TRP A 160 10.33 -2.18 6.84
CA TRP A 160 9.13 -2.86 6.36
C TRP A 160 9.46 -3.91 5.29
N ILE A 161 10.30 -3.56 4.31
CA ILE A 161 10.74 -4.50 3.27
C ILE A 161 11.48 -5.69 3.86
N GLU A 162 12.39 -5.45 4.82
CA GLU A 162 13.11 -6.51 5.53
C GLU A 162 12.18 -7.51 6.21
N LYS A 163 10.99 -7.07 6.65
CA LYS A 163 9.97 -7.95 7.23
C LYS A 163 9.22 -8.74 6.15
N ILE A 164 8.65 -8.06 5.16
CA ILE A 164 7.73 -8.69 4.19
C ILE A 164 8.44 -9.60 3.18
N ILE A 165 9.73 -9.38 2.93
CA ILE A 165 10.45 -10.12 1.88
C ILE A 165 10.54 -11.62 2.18
N PHE A 166 10.57 -12.00 3.46
CA PHE A 166 10.55 -13.39 3.91
C PHE A 166 9.16 -14.02 3.90
N GLU A 167 8.10 -13.21 3.81
CA GLU A 167 6.72 -13.66 3.79
C GLU A 167 6.18 -13.88 2.36
N PHE A 168 6.88 -13.32 1.36
CA PHE A 168 6.66 -13.55 -0.08
C PHE A 168 7.21 -14.92 -0.53
N CYS A 169 6.53 -15.53 -1.49
CA CYS A 169 6.86 -16.88 -2.00
C CYS A 169 7.85 -16.83 -3.19
#